data_AF-A0A3D5HSL4-F1
#
_entry.id   AF-A0A3D5HSL4-F1
#
_cell.length_a   1.000
_cell.length_b   1.000
_cell.length_c   1.000
_cell.angle_alpha   90.00
_cell.angle_beta   90.00
_cell.angle_gamma   90.00
#
_symmetry.space_group_name_H-M   'P 1'
#
loop_
_entity.id
_entity.type
_entity.pdbx_description
1 polymer ?
#
loop_
_entity_poly.entity_id
_entity_poly.type
_entity_poly.pdbx_seq_one_letter_code
_entity_poly.pdbx_strand_id
1 'polypeptide(L)'
;MLDEVFPLEMLICGDKGLYKMKSSYDIYSLSIEVDNDTIEMIEEDSQGRSSGYITLTKSDNGFSGEWNQIESAARYSFTINQDVHKNELTPYYTTRLSGIIRSRIVNIDIDHINGTLEIQEKYGLKSRYKSKYTCKDKNCNKVIINPEGIIGVSSVEIYKNKSGDYKMIVLTADQNREITELRILSQIKKKTKAYSDYRSMLLAEYAKFNDKDLDTYLKKKQAHWIKSTSINLRKFHKADSTEIVSDRLKYQASSWIDIELWTEDFISGVQYKQYNWQPEVEVTAFAYHIDKSKAVTLTDVLDKDWNLTNLDSTIDNENSTWVVGYDGIYKIYFDRVKGIQRESYLYSDLTQYIDRGSWLDKLVDQNKIND
;
A
#
# COMPACT_ATOMS: atom_id res chain seq x y z
N MET A 1 -10.83 12.33 -18.80
CA MET A 1 -10.83 10.91 -18.41
C MET A 1 -9.74 10.69 -17.35
N LEU A 2 -9.87 9.73 -16.44
CA LEU A 2 -8.80 9.37 -15.50
C LEU A 2 -8.07 8.15 -16.05
N ASP A 3 -6.75 8.15 -15.93
CA ASP A 3 -5.91 7.08 -16.49
C ASP A 3 -5.56 6.06 -15.41
N GLU A 4 -5.49 4.75 -15.72
CA GLU A 4 -5.18 3.69 -14.74
C GLU A 4 -3.67 3.60 -14.38
N VAL A 5 -2.84 4.34 -15.09
CA VAL A 5 -1.40 4.59 -14.88
C VAL A 5 -1.17 6.00 -15.46
N PHE A 6 -0.20 6.78 -14.98
CA PHE A 6 0.20 8.04 -15.64
C PHE A 6 0.76 7.70 -17.04
N PRO A 7 -0.01 7.77 -18.13
CA PRO A 7 0.48 7.30 -19.42
C PRO A 7 1.05 8.53 -20.09
N LEU A 8 2.32 8.77 -19.82
CA LEU A 8 3.09 9.78 -20.50
C LEU A 8 3.69 9.11 -21.72
N GLU A 9 3.27 9.54 -22.91
CA GLU A 9 3.88 9.08 -24.15
C GLU A 9 5.02 10.03 -24.47
N MET A 10 6.25 9.52 -24.43
CA MET A 10 7.46 10.28 -24.71
C MET A 10 8.10 9.77 -25.99
N LEU A 11 8.47 10.70 -26.87
CA LEU A 11 9.26 10.45 -28.07
C LEU A 11 10.57 11.22 -27.94
N ILE A 12 11.69 10.51 -28.01
CA ILE A 12 13.04 11.07 -27.95
C ILE A 12 13.73 10.80 -29.29
N CYS A 13 14.22 11.85 -29.94
CA CYS A 13 14.87 11.83 -31.24
C CYS A 13 16.13 12.71 -31.21
N GLY A 14 17.28 12.13 -30.88
CA GLY A 14 18.55 12.86 -30.82
C GLY A 14 18.55 13.88 -29.68
N ASP A 15 18.76 15.16 -30.03
CA ASP A 15 18.82 16.31 -29.13
C ASP A 15 17.44 16.91 -28.82
N LYS A 16 16.36 16.31 -29.33
CA LYS A 16 14.99 16.79 -29.14
C LYS A 16 14.04 15.68 -28.77
N GLY A 17 12.98 16.05 -28.09
CA GLY A 17 11.87 15.17 -27.82
C GLY A 17 10.56 15.92 -27.66
N LEU A 18 9.52 15.14 -27.42
CA LEU A 18 8.24 15.63 -26.99
C LEU A 18 7.63 14.61 -26.05
N TYR A 19 6.81 15.08 -25.13
CA TYR A 19 5.93 14.19 -24.41
C TYR A 19 4.52 14.72 -24.33
N LYS A 20 3.57 13.77 -24.24
CA LYS A 20 2.14 14.05 -24.18
C LYS A 20 1.53 13.47 -22.91
N MET A 21 0.78 14.30 -22.20
CA MET A 21 -0.08 13.88 -21.10
C MET A 21 -1.39 13.32 -21.66
N LYS A 22 -1.68 12.03 -21.50
CA LYS A 22 -2.94 11.45 -22.04
C LYS A 22 -4.21 12.09 -21.47
N SER A 23 -4.19 12.49 -20.20
CA SER A 23 -5.41 12.91 -19.51
C SER A 23 -5.90 14.32 -19.88
N SER A 24 -4.98 15.22 -20.23
CA SER A 24 -5.25 16.60 -20.68
C SER A 24 -5.00 16.82 -22.17
N TYR A 25 -4.23 15.94 -22.82
CA TYR A 25 -3.69 16.10 -24.16
C TYR A 25 -2.64 17.22 -24.29
N ASP A 26 -2.15 17.77 -23.16
CA ASP A 26 -1.05 18.74 -23.18
C ASP A 26 0.21 18.08 -23.75
N ILE A 27 0.92 18.82 -24.61
CA ILE A 27 2.15 18.39 -25.26
C ILE A 27 3.24 19.36 -24.85
N TYR A 28 4.39 18.82 -24.46
CA TYR A 28 5.57 19.57 -24.09
C TYR A 28 6.71 19.18 -25.00
N SER A 29 7.49 20.17 -25.41
CA SER A 29 8.74 19.95 -26.15
C SER A 29 9.85 19.67 -25.15
N LEU A 30 10.82 18.87 -25.56
CA LEU A 30 12.00 18.53 -24.78
C LEU A 30 13.25 18.90 -25.56
N SER A 31 14.13 19.67 -24.94
CA SER A 31 15.51 19.86 -25.39
C SER A 31 16.39 18.88 -24.60
N ILE A 32 17.17 18.05 -25.28
CA ILE A 32 17.79 16.86 -24.67
C ILE A 32 19.32 16.97 -24.73
N GLU A 33 19.94 16.73 -23.59
CA GLU A 33 21.39 16.53 -23.46
C GLU A 33 21.64 15.12 -22.88
N VAL A 34 22.49 14.35 -23.56
CA VAL A 34 22.78 12.97 -23.18
C VAL A 34 24.22 12.88 -22.71
N ASP A 35 24.41 12.48 -21.46
CA ASP A 35 25.71 12.13 -20.90
C ASP A 35 25.69 10.68 -20.37
N ASN A 36 26.39 9.79 -21.08
CA ASN A 36 26.64 8.38 -20.74
C ASN A 36 25.42 7.59 -20.17
N ASP A 37 25.21 7.66 -18.85
CA ASP A 37 24.21 6.89 -18.10
C ASP A 37 22.97 7.72 -17.70
N THR A 38 22.99 9.02 -17.95
CA THR A 38 21.94 9.99 -17.65
C THR A 38 21.46 10.73 -18.90
N ILE A 39 20.15 10.88 -19.02
CA ILE A 39 19.52 11.73 -20.03
C ILE A 39 18.94 12.92 -19.29
N GLU A 40 19.45 14.11 -19.58
CA GLU A 40 18.93 15.36 -19.05
C GLU A 40 18.07 16.02 -20.13
N MET A 41 16.90 16.51 -19.72
CA MET A 41 15.96 17.12 -20.65
C MET A 41 15.39 18.38 -20.02
N ILE A 42 15.25 19.42 -20.84
CA ILE A 42 14.58 20.65 -20.47
C ILE A 42 13.19 20.62 -21.10
N GLU A 43 12.16 20.65 -20.27
CA GLU A 43 10.77 20.80 -20.68
C GLU A 43 10.51 22.23 -21.10
N GLU A 44 9.97 22.41 -22.30
CA GLU A 44 9.50 23.67 -22.84
C GLU A 44 7.97 23.66 -22.94
N ASP A 45 7.34 24.71 -22.44
CA ASP A 45 5.90 24.92 -22.50
C ASP A 45 5.41 25.29 -23.91
N SER A 46 4.09 25.52 -24.05
CA SER A 46 3.48 25.85 -25.35
C SER A 46 4.00 27.16 -25.98
N GLN A 47 4.72 27.98 -25.22
CA GLN A 47 5.30 29.26 -25.62
C GLN A 47 6.82 29.18 -25.80
N GLY A 48 7.43 27.99 -25.65
CA GLY A 48 8.87 27.78 -25.76
C GLY A 48 9.66 28.27 -24.55
N ARG A 49 9.01 28.47 -23.40
CA ARG A 49 9.71 28.80 -22.15
C ARG A 49 10.02 27.52 -21.40
N SER A 50 11.21 27.44 -20.84
CA SER A 50 11.60 26.31 -20.00
C SER A 50 10.71 26.27 -18.74
N SER A 51 10.01 25.17 -18.51
CA SER A 51 9.09 24.97 -17.39
C SER A 51 9.59 23.96 -16.36
N GLY A 52 10.49 23.05 -16.75
CA GLY A 52 11.04 22.03 -15.87
C GLY A 52 12.29 21.36 -16.43
N TYR A 53 12.98 20.62 -15.55
CA TYR A 53 14.06 19.70 -15.89
C TYR A 53 13.58 18.27 -15.67
N ILE A 54 13.97 17.36 -16.55
CA ILE A 54 13.77 15.93 -16.37
C ILE A 54 15.13 15.26 -16.43
N THR A 55 15.47 14.52 -15.39
CA THR A 55 16.66 13.67 -15.38
C THR A 55 16.21 12.22 -15.40
N LEU A 56 16.59 11.47 -16.44
CA LEU A 56 16.42 10.03 -16.52
C LEU A 56 17.76 9.36 -16.25
N THR A 57 17.82 8.52 -15.23
CA THR A 57 18.95 7.62 -14.99
C THR A 57 18.60 6.25 -15.53
N LYS A 58 19.48 5.69 -16.36
CA LYS A 58 19.30 4.35 -16.89
C LYS A 58 19.32 3.35 -15.74
N SER A 59 18.33 2.46 -15.72
CA SER A 59 18.29 1.31 -14.84
C SER A 59 18.21 0.02 -15.66
N ASP A 60 18.34 -1.12 -15.00
CA ASP A 60 18.38 -2.42 -15.66
C ASP A 60 17.12 -2.77 -16.48
N ASN A 61 15.96 -2.16 -16.17
CA ASN A 61 14.66 -2.47 -16.79
C ASN A 61 13.97 -1.24 -17.42
N GLY A 62 14.70 -0.14 -17.57
CA GLY A 62 14.16 1.11 -18.12
C GLY A 62 14.88 2.32 -17.55
N PHE A 63 14.13 3.29 -17.05
CA PHE A 63 14.67 4.55 -16.52
C PHE A 63 13.98 4.93 -15.22
N SER A 64 14.74 5.35 -14.22
CA SER A 64 14.22 6.15 -13.12
C SER A 64 14.32 7.62 -13.52
N GLY A 65 13.21 8.35 -13.42
CA GLY A 65 13.11 9.74 -13.77
C GLY A 65 12.84 10.63 -12.57
N GLU A 66 13.36 11.85 -12.60
CA GLU A 66 12.94 12.94 -11.72
C GLU A 66 12.60 14.15 -12.57
N TRP A 67 11.41 14.71 -12.37
CA TRP A 67 11.00 16.00 -12.90
C TRP A 67 11.15 17.06 -11.82
N ASN A 68 11.76 18.19 -12.16
CA ASN A 68 12.00 19.32 -11.28
C ASN A 68 11.45 20.60 -11.93
N GLN A 69 10.71 21.41 -11.19
CA GLN A 69 10.33 22.73 -11.70
C GLN A 69 11.53 23.69 -11.64
N ILE A 70 11.65 24.59 -12.62
CA ILE A 70 12.72 25.60 -12.67
C ILE A 70 12.55 26.68 -11.59
N GLU A 71 11.33 27.16 -11.38
CA GLU A 71 11.06 28.33 -10.51
C GLU A 71 10.63 27.97 -9.08
N SER A 72 10.56 26.68 -8.72
CA SER A 72 10.26 26.28 -7.34
C SER A 72 10.95 24.98 -6.92
N ALA A 73 10.77 24.60 -5.66
CA ALA A 73 11.26 23.35 -5.10
C ALA A 73 10.37 22.12 -5.44
N ALA A 74 9.40 22.25 -6.36
CA ALA A 74 8.55 21.13 -6.76
C ALA A 74 9.35 20.06 -7.52
N ARG A 75 9.28 18.81 -7.03
CA ARG A 75 9.96 17.65 -7.60
C ARG A 75 9.00 16.46 -7.70
N TYR A 76 9.19 15.62 -8.72
CA TYR A 76 8.40 14.41 -8.91
C TYR A 76 9.26 13.27 -9.46
N SER A 77 9.38 12.19 -8.70
CA SER A 77 10.06 10.98 -9.14
C SER A 77 9.09 10.02 -9.85
N PHE A 78 9.53 9.41 -10.93
CA PHE A 78 8.76 8.44 -11.72
C PHE A 78 9.66 7.34 -12.28
N THR A 79 9.06 6.28 -12.81
CA THR A 79 9.79 5.19 -13.46
C THR A 79 9.18 4.93 -14.83
N ILE A 80 10.03 4.82 -15.86
CA ILE A 80 9.67 4.41 -17.21
C ILE A 80 10.14 2.96 -17.39
N ASN A 81 9.21 2.02 -17.40
CA ASN A 81 9.51 0.61 -17.66
C ASN A 81 9.40 0.32 -19.16
N GLN A 82 10.44 -0.26 -19.76
CA GLN A 82 10.42 -0.63 -21.19
C GLN A 82 9.54 -1.87 -21.47
N ASP A 83 9.35 -2.74 -20.47
CA ASP A 83 8.58 -3.98 -20.57
C ASP A 83 7.47 -4.05 -19.50
N VAL A 84 6.29 -3.48 -19.76
CA VAL A 84 5.15 -3.44 -18.81
C VAL A 84 4.48 -4.83 -18.62
N HIS A 85 4.98 -5.89 -19.25
CA HIS A 85 4.32 -7.20 -19.34
C HIS A 85 4.86 -8.28 -18.39
N LYS A 86 5.83 -8.00 -17.52
CA LYS A 86 6.29 -9.00 -16.55
C LYS A 86 5.36 -9.01 -15.34
N ASN A 87 4.85 -10.21 -15.02
CA ASN A 87 4.10 -10.49 -13.80
C ASN A 87 5.00 -10.23 -12.59
N GLU A 88 5.03 -9.00 -12.09
CA GLU A 88 5.71 -8.64 -10.85
C GLU A 88 4.89 -9.13 -9.65
N LEU A 89 5.56 -9.38 -8.51
CA LEU A 89 4.90 -9.62 -7.23
C LEU A 89 4.41 -8.32 -6.56
N THR A 90 4.96 -7.17 -6.96
CA THR A 90 4.68 -5.83 -6.42
C THR A 90 3.38 -5.11 -6.86
N PRO A 91 2.54 -5.56 -7.83
CA PRO A 91 1.29 -4.87 -8.13
C PRO A 91 0.18 -5.19 -7.12
N TYR A 92 0.55 -5.69 -5.94
CA TYR A 92 -0.32 -6.07 -4.84
C TYR A 92 0.11 -5.31 -3.60
N TYR A 93 -0.84 -4.89 -2.77
CA TYR A 93 -0.52 -4.46 -1.40
C TYR A 93 -0.12 -5.67 -0.57
N THR A 94 -0.90 -6.74 -0.68
CA THR A 94 -0.67 -7.97 0.05
C THR A 94 -1.19 -9.19 -0.72
N THR A 95 -0.55 -10.32 -0.51
CA THR A 95 -0.93 -11.63 -1.06
C THR A 95 -0.95 -12.67 0.03
N ARG A 96 -2.09 -13.33 0.22
CA ARG A 96 -2.26 -14.42 1.17
C ARG A 96 -2.27 -15.76 0.44
N LEU A 97 -1.39 -16.64 0.86
CA LEU A 97 -1.18 -17.96 0.30
C LEU A 97 -1.43 -19.02 1.37
N SER A 98 -1.73 -20.23 0.95
CA SER A 98 -1.77 -21.41 1.80
C SER A 98 -0.86 -22.49 1.23
N GLY A 99 -0.11 -23.14 2.10
CA GLY A 99 0.84 -24.17 1.73
C GLY A 99 1.04 -25.18 2.85
N ILE A 100 2.05 -26.02 2.66
CA ILE A 100 2.47 -27.04 3.63
C ILE A 100 3.96 -26.85 3.91
N ILE A 101 4.33 -26.79 5.19
CA ILE A 101 5.72 -26.83 5.67
C ILE A 101 5.81 -28.00 6.64
N ARG A 102 6.68 -28.98 6.37
CA ARG A 102 6.90 -30.12 7.30
C ARG A 102 5.59 -30.82 7.72
N SER A 103 4.72 -31.08 6.75
CA SER A 103 3.38 -31.67 6.94
C SER A 103 2.38 -30.81 7.72
N ARG A 104 2.68 -29.54 8.02
CA ARG A 104 1.77 -28.58 8.66
C ARG A 104 1.21 -27.62 7.64
N ILE A 105 -0.11 -27.43 7.68
CA ILE A 105 -0.76 -26.42 6.83
C ILE A 105 -0.43 -25.03 7.39
N VAL A 106 0.09 -24.16 6.54
CA VAL A 106 0.43 -22.78 6.88
C VAL A 106 -0.30 -21.79 5.97
N ASN A 107 -0.66 -20.65 6.54
CA ASN A 107 -1.02 -19.45 5.81
C ASN A 107 0.21 -18.54 5.75
N ILE A 108 0.41 -17.89 4.61
CA ILE A 108 1.56 -17.03 4.33
C ILE A 108 1.03 -15.69 3.83
N ASP A 109 1.28 -14.63 4.59
CA ASP A 109 0.89 -13.27 4.28
C ASP A 109 2.10 -12.47 3.83
N ILE A 110 2.12 -12.05 2.56
CA ILE A 110 3.21 -11.28 1.96
C ILE A 110 2.75 -9.83 1.85
N ASP A 111 3.38 -8.92 2.61
CA ASP A 111 3.22 -7.47 2.50
C ASP A 111 4.30 -6.92 1.56
N HIS A 112 3.86 -6.54 0.36
CA HIS A 112 4.73 -6.08 -0.71
C HIS A 112 5.17 -4.61 -0.55
N ILE A 113 4.50 -3.84 0.30
CA ILE A 113 4.83 -2.43 0.56
C ILE A 113 5.96 -2.36 1.59
N ASN A 114 5.80 -3.07 2.70
CA ASN A 114 6.78 -3.03 3.79
C ASN A 114 7.92 -4.05 3.61
N GLY A 115 7.83 -4.92 2.60
CA GLY A 115 8.83 -5.97 2.37
C GLY A 115 8.86 -7.01 3.48
N THR A 116 7.68 -7.31 4.07
CA THR A 116 7.55 -8.27 5.17
C THR A 116 6.70 -9.46 4.78
N LEU A 117 6.96 -10.59 5.43
CA LEU A 117 6.21 -11.81 5.25
C LEU A 117 5.93 -12.44 6.61
N GLU A 118 4.70 -12.91 6.80
CA GLU A 118 4.25 -13.61 7.98
C GLU A 118 3.81 -15.04 7.65
N ILE A 119 4.29 -16.03 8.40
CA ILE A 119 3.87 -17.43 8.30
C ILE A 119 3.10 -17.80 9.57
N GLN A 120 1.89 -18.33 9.41
CA GLN A 120 1.02 -18.75 10.49
C GLN A 120 0.58 -20.21 10.28
N GLU A 121 0.73 -21.06 11.29
CA GLU A 121 0.18 -22.42 11.26
C GLU A 121 -1.34 -22.40 11.41
N LYS A 122 -2.06 -23.15 10.56
CA LYS A 122 -3.54 -23.13 10.52
C LYS A 122 -4.19 -23.81 11.73
N TYR A 123 -3.59 -24.88 12.24
CA TYR A 123 -4.18 -25.74 13.29
C TYR A 123 -3.28 -25.88 14.53
N GLY A 124 -2.48 -24.87 14.85
CA GLY A 124 -1.56 -24.86 15.99
C GLY A 124 -1.80 -23.69 16.93
N LEU A 125 -1.54 -23.89 18.22
CA LEU A 125 -1.47 -22.80 19.19
C LEU A 125 -0.26 -21.91 18.88
N LYS A 126 -0.51 -20.72 18.34
CA LYS A 126 0.28 -19.48 18.55
C LYS A 126 1.66 -19.30 17.87
N SER A 127 1.98 -19.99 16.78
CA SER A 127 3.23 -19.70 16.06
C SER A 127 2.99 -18.78 14.86
N ARG A 128 3.11 -17.46 15.06
CA ARG A 128 3.19 -16.45 14.00
C ARG A 128 4.64 -16.03 13.83
N TYR A 129 5.16 -16.14 12.61
CA TYR A 129 6.55 -15.81 12.29
C TYR A 129 6.58 -14.71 11.26
N LYS A 130 6.85 -13.48 11.72
CA LYS A 130 6.96 -12.31 10.85
C LYS A 130 8.44 -11.94 10.68
N SER A 131 8.87 -11.80 9.43
CA SER A 131 10.23 -11.32 9.13
C SER A 131 10.26 -10.50 7.85
N LYS A 132 11.31 -9.71 7.67
CA LYS A 132 11.60 -9.03 6.41
C LYS A 132 12.10 -10.07 5.41
N TYR A 133 11.58 -10.03 4.19
CA TYR A 133 12.08 -10.89 3.12
C TYR A 133 13.11 -10.16 2.28
N THR A 134 13.98 -10.92 1.63
CA THR A 134 14.92 -10.40 0.62
C THR A 134 14.47 -10.82 -0.77
N CYS A 135 14.32 -9.87 -1.68
CA CYS A 135 14.10 -10.14 -3.10
C CYS A 135 15.37 -10.77 -3.69
N LYS A 136 15.25 -11.95 -4.32
CA LYS A 136 16.37 -12.61 -5.02
C LYS A 136 16.47 -12.25 -6.49
N ASP A 137 15.41 -11.66 -7.04
CA ASP A 137 15.42 -11.09 -8.38
C ASP A 137 14.94 -9.64 -8.34
N LYS A 138 15.22 -8.91 -9.42
CA LYS A 138 14.93 -7.47 -9.55
C LYS A 138 13.43 -7.16 -9.54
N ASN A 139 12.60 -8.12 -9.95
CA ASN A 139 11.14 -7.97 -10.01
C ASN A 139 10.48 -8.43 -8.71
N CYS A 140 11.30 -8.77 -7.71
CA CYS A 140 10.93 -9.41 -6.47
C CYS A 140 9.98 -10.60 -6.66
N ASN A 141 10.08 -11.33 -7.78
CA ASN A 141 9.28 -12.50 -8.11
C ASN A 141 9.66 -13.75 -7.32
N LYS A 142 10.81 -13.65 -6.64
CA LYS A 142 11.36 -14.65 -5.74
C LYS A 142 11.81 -13.94 -4.47
N VAL A 143 11.25 -14.35 -3.35
CA VAL A 143 11.56 -13.83 -2.02
C VAL A 143 12.13 -14.93 -1.14
N ILE A 144 13.11 -14.59 -0.32
CA ILE A 144 13.67 -15.50 0.68
C ILE A 144 13.48 -14.91 2.07
N ILE A 145 13.07 -15.78 2.98
CA ILE A 145 12.93 -15.52 4.41
C ILE A 145 13.71 -16.59 5.19
N ASN A 146 14.36 -16.17 6.26
CA ASN A 146 14.92 -17.07 7.26
C ASN A 146 14.00 -17.00 8.48
N PRO A 147 13.01 -17.90 8.59
CA PRO A 147 12.03 -17.79 9.66
C PRO A 147 12.66 -18.22 10.99
N GLU A 148 12.98 -17.25 11.84
CA GLU A 148 13.38 -17.53 13.22
C GLU A 148 12.19 -18.12 13.97
N GLY A 149 12.35 -19.34 14.48
CA GLY A 149 11.36 -20.02 15.33
C GLY A 149 10.59 -21.17 14.68
N ILE A 150 10.63 -21.36 13.35
CA ILE A 150 10.08 -22.58 12.74
C ILE A 150 11.07 -23.73 12.92
N ILE A 151 10.76 -24.66 13.83
CA ILE A 151 11.64 -25.78 14.17
C ILE A 151 11.97 -26.61 12.92
N GLY A 152 13.27 -26.81 12.68
CA GLY A 152 13.77 -27.66 11.59
C GLY A 152 13.76 -27.01 10.21
N VAL A 153 13.46 -25.70 10.12
CA VAL A 153 13.50 -24.93 8.86
C VAL A 153 14.63 -23.90 8.94
N SER A 154 15.51 -23.91 7.94
CA SER A 154 16.61 -22.95 7.80
C SER A 154 16.19 -21.72 6.99
N SER A 155 15.50 -21.94 5.87
CA SER A 155 15.02 -20.85 5.01
C SER A 155 13.81 -21.28 4.22
N VAL A 156 12.94 -20.32 3.92
CA VAL A 156 11.82 -20.50 3.00
C VAL A 156 12.03 -19.56 1.82
N GLU A 157 11.90 -20.11 0.62
CA GLU A 157 11.90 -19.36 -0.62
C GLU A 157 10.51 -19.45 -1.24
N ILE A 158 9.93 -18.30 -1.60
CA ILE A 158 8.65 -18.25 -2.31
C ILE A 158 8.87 -17.60 -3.65
N TYR A 159 8.34 -18.20 -4.70
CA TYR A 159 8.46 -17.66 -6.04
C TYR A 159 7.22 -17.91 -6.88
N LYS A 160 7.03 -17.07 -7.90
CA LYS A 160 6.00 -17.26 -8.93
C LYS A 160 6.61 -17.98 -10.13
N ASN A 161 6.03 -19.11 -10.54
CA ASN A 161 6.49 -19.85 -11.71
C ASN A 161 6.08 -19.15 -13.02
N LYS A 162 6.54 -19.67 -14.18
CA LYS A 162 6.18 -19.11 -15.50
C LYS A 162 4.68 -19.17 -15.81
N SER A 163 3.96 -20.13 -15.24
CA SER A 163 2.51 -20.29 -15.38
C SER A 163 1.71 -19.29 -14.54
N GLY A 164 2.36 -18.63 -13.58
CA GLY A 164 1.75 -17.69 -12.65
C GLY A 164 1.37 -18.27 -11.29
N ASP A 165 1.64 -19.56 -11.05
CA ASP A 165 1.38 -20.23 -9.78
C ASP A 165 2.50 -19.92 -8.77
N TYR A 166 2.12 -19.86 -7.50
CA TYR A 166 3.08 -19.69 -6.41
C TYR A 166 3.62 -21.05 -5.97
N LYS A 167 4.93 -21.09 -5.75
CA LYS A 167 5.64 -22.25 -5.21
C LYS A 167 6.53 -21.83 -4.06
N MET A 168 6.75 -22.77 -3.17
CA MET A 168 7.59 -22.62 -2.00
C MET A 168 8.67 -23.70 -2.01
N ILE A 169 9.90 -23.32 -1.70
CA ILE A 169 10.99 -24.24 -1.38
C ILE A 169 11.33 -24.03 0.08
N VAL A 170 11.14 -25.06 0.89
CA VAL A 170 11.57 -25.10 2.28
C VAL A 170 12.92 -25.79 2.32
N LEU A 171 13.93 -25.09 2.80
CA LEU A 171 15.22 -25.67 3.15
C LEU A 171 15.19 -26.05 4.62
N THR A 172 15.31 -27.33 4.92
CA THR A 172 15.32 -27.85 6.28
C THR A 172 16.71 -27.76 6.90
N ALA A 173 16.80 -27.89 8.22
CA ALA A 173 18.06 -27.80 8.97
C ALA A 173 19.12 -28.83 8.52
N ASP A 174 18.68 -30.00 8.03
CA ASP A 174 19.50 -31.06 7.45
C ASP A 174 19.78 -30.87 5.94
N GLN A 175 19.54 -29.67 5.40
CA GLN A 175 19.78 -29.28 3.99
C GLN A 175 18.91 -30.01 2.96
N ASN A 176 17.85 -30.71 3.39
CA ASN A 176 16.86 -31.25 2.48
C ASN A 176 15.97 -30.13 1.91
N ARG A 177 15.50 -30.33 0.68
CA ARG A 177 14.63 -29.39 -0.03
C ARG A 177 13.24 -29.97 -0.20
N GLU A 178 12.26 -29.34 0.41
CA GLU A 178 10.84 -29.67 0.23
C GLU A 178 10.22 -28.62 -0.70
N ILE A 179 9.65 -29.05 -1.83
CA ILE A 179 8.96 -28.16 -2.77
C ILE A 179 7.46 -28.34 -2.58
N THR A 180 6.74 -27.24 -2.36
CA THR A 180 5.29 -27.23 -2.16
C THR A 180 4.62 -26.21 -3.05
N GLU A 181 3.47 -26.57 -3.62
CA GLU A 181 2.63 -25.63 -4.33
C GLU A 181 1.81 -24.79 -3.35
N LEU A 182 1.75 -23.49 -3.61
CA LEU A 182 1.00 -22.56 -2.77
C LEU A 182 -0.32 -22.21 -3.45
N ARG A 183 -1.41 -22.39 -2.73
CA ARG A 183 -2.73 -21.95 -3.15
C ARG A 183 -2.91 -20.49 -2.79
N ILE A 184 -3.32 -19.66 -3.75
CA ILE A 184 -3.76 -18.30 -3.47
C ILE A 184 -5.08 -18.37 -2.70
N LEU A 185 -5.11 -17.85 -1.47
CA LEU A 185 -6.35 -17.68 -0.72
C LEU A 185 -7.01 -16.38 -1.13
N SER A 186 -6.25 -15.28 -1.12
CA SER A 186 -6.75 -13.95 -1.43
C SER A 186 -5.61 -13.00 -1.82
N GLN A 187 -5.96 -11.93 -2.53
CA GLN A 187 -5.00 -10.90 -2.95
C GLN A 187 -5.66 -9.52 -2.93
N ILE A 188 -4.89 -8.51 -2.55
CA ILE A 188 -5.29 -7.11 -2.65
C ILE A 188 -4.43 -6.47 -3.73
N LYS A 189 -5.03 -6.21 -4.90
CA LYS A 189 -4.32 -5.58 -6.02
C LYS A 189 -4.16 -4.09 -5.75
N LYS A 190 -2.94 -3.59 -5.94
CA LYS A 190 -2.65 -2.16 -6.00
C LYS A 190 -3.00 -1.66 -7.40
N LYS A 191 -3.81 -0.62 -7.46
CA LYS A 191 -4.17 0.08 -8.69
C LYS A 191 -3.98 1.57 -8.50
N THR A 192 -3.80 2.29 -9.59
CA THR A 192 -3.58 3.72 -9.56
C THR A 192 -4.58 4.41 -10.48
N LYS A 193 -5.02 5.61 -10.11
CA LYS A 193 -5.69 6.54 -11.00
C LYS A 193 -4.90 7.83 -11.06
N ALA A 194 -4.66 8.28 -12.27
CA ALA A 194 -3.85 9.44 -12.57
C ALA A 194 -4.65 10.51 -13.31
N TYR A 195 -4.29 11.76 -13.06
CA TYR A 195 -4.65 12.91 -13.87
C TYR A 195 -3.50 13.92 -13.84
N SER A 196 -3.25 14.56 -14.96
CA SER A 196 -2.35 15.71 -15.06
C SER A 196 -2.83 16.67 -16.13
N ASP A 197 -2.69 17.95 -15.84
CA ASP A 197 -2.62 19.02 -16.82
C ASP A 197 -1.39 19.90 -16.53
N TYR A 198 -1.26 21.04 -17.22
CA TYR A 198 -0.21 22.03 -16.96
C TYR A 198 -0.09 22.42 -15.48
N ARG A 199 -1.20 22.77 -14.82
CA ARG A 199 -1.23 23.34 -13.45
C ARG A 199 -1.38 22.29 -12.35
N SER A 200 -1.92 21.13 -12.69
CA SER A 200 -2.50 20.22 -11.70
C SER A 200 -2.11 18.76 -11.92
N MET A 201 -1.99 18.02 -10.81
CA MET A 201 -1.76 16.57 -10.82
C MET A 201 -2.57 15.85 -9.73
N LEU A 202 -3.08 14.67 -10.07
CA LEU A 202 -3.66 13.68 -9.15
C LEU A 202 -2.95 12.35 -9.33
N LEU A 203 -2.49 11.77 -8.22
CA LEU A 203 -2.03 10.39 -8.16
C LEU A 203 -2.75 9.65 -7.03
N ALA A 204 -3.72 8.82 -7.37
CA ALA A 204 -4.54 8.13 -6.38
C ALA A 204 -4.36 6.62 -6.47
N GLU A 205 -3.70 6.04 -5.49
CA GLU A 205 -3.67 4.61 -5.32
C GLU A 205 -4.99 4.12 -4.72
N TYR A 206 -5.45 2.96 -5.17
CA TYR A 206 -6.66 2.33 -4.69
C TYR A 206 -6.48 0.82 -4.63
N ALA A 207 -7.12 0.19 -3.65
CA ALA A 207 -7.06 -1.24 -3.44
C ALA A 207 -8.22 -1.90 -4.20
N LYS A 208 -7.90 -2.91 -5.02
CA LYS A 208 -8.89 -3.73 -5.74
C LYS A 208 -8.93 -5.12 -5.13
N PHE A 209 -10.13 -5.55 -4.76
CA PHE A 209 -10.37 -6.82 -4.10
C PHE A 209 -11.00 -7.82 -5.05
N ASN A 210 -10.76 -9.11 -4.81
CA ASN A 210 -11.49 -10.17 -5.51
C ASN A 210 -12.91 -10.33 -4.94
N ASP A 211 -13.10 -10.04 -3.66
CA ASP A 211 -14.42 -9.98 -3.02
C ASP A 211 -15.20 -8.76 -3.54
N LYS A 212 -16.40 -9.00 -4.09
CA LYS A 212 -17.20 -7.98 -4.77
C LYS A 212 -17.80 -6.97 -3.81
N ASP A 213 -18.19 -7.38 -2.61
CA ASP A 213 -18.88 -6.52 -1.65
C ASP A 213 -17.88 -5.61 -0.95
N LEU A 214 -16.71 -6.15 -0.57
CA LEU A 214 -15.57 -5.39 -0.07
C LEU A 214 -15.03 -4.42 -1.13
N ASP A 215 -14.84 -4.88 -2.39
CA ASP A 215 -14.43 -4.00 -3.48
C ASP A 215 -15.44 -2.86 -3.65
N THR A 216 -16.75 -3.15 -3.61
CA THR A 216 -17.80 -2.14 -3.74
C THR A 216 -17.78 -1.14 -2.58
N TYR A 217 -17.62 -1.61 -1.35
CA TYR A 217 -17.54 -0.77 -0.15
C TYR A 217 -16.37 0.23 -0.24
N LEU A 218 -15.16 -0.27 -0.50
CA LEU A 218 -13.95 0.57 -0.56
C LEU A 218 -13.94 1.45 -1.80
N LYS A 219 -14.39 0.93 -2.94
CA LYS A 219 -14.54 1.71 -4.17
C LYS A 219 -15.50 2.88 -3.98
N LYS A 220 -16.59 2.75 -3.21
CA LYS A 220 -17.48 3.92 -2.94
C LYS A 220 -16.74 5.03 -2.19
N LYS A 221 -15.98 4.70 -1.14
CA LYS A 221 -15.19 5.68 -0.38
C LYS A 221 -14.08 6.31 -1.23
N GLN A 222 -13.32 5.48 -1.94
CA GLN A 222 -12.14 5.91 -2.70
C GLN A 222 -12.54 6.62 -4.00
N ALA A 223 -13.49 6.06 -4.76
CA ALA A 223 -13.90 6.65 -6.05
C ALA A 223 -14.60 7.99 -5.88
N HIS A 224 -15.31 8.23 -4.77
CA HIS A 224 -15.90 9.53 -4.50
C HIS A 224 -14.84 10.62 -4.39
N TRP A 225 -13.81 10.39 -3.55
CA TRP A 225 -12.70 11.32 -3.38
C TRP A 225 -11.92 11.52 -4.68
N ILE A 226 -11.55 10.43 -5.37
CA ILE A 226 -10.82 10.50 -6.64
C ILE A 226 -11.60 11.35 -7.66
N LYS A 227 -12.92 11.12 -7.78
CA LYS A 227 -13.76 11.86 -8.72
C LYS A 227 -13.87 13.33 -8.33
N SER A 228 -14.21 13.65 -7.08
CA SER A 228 -14.38 15.04 -6.63
C SER A 228 -13.08 15.84 -6.74
N THR A 229 -11.96 15.26 -6.31
CA THR A 229 -10.64 15.87 -6.40
C THR A 229 -10.24 16.10 -7.86
N SER A 230 -10.44 15.11 -8.75
CA SER A 230 -10.13 15.29 -10.17
C SER A 230 -10.95 16.40 -10.84
N ILE A 231 -12.22 16.58 -10.45
CA ILE A 231 -13.08 17.66 -10.94
C ILE A 231 -12.57 19.01 -10.44
N ASN A 232 -12.16 19.09 -9.17
CA ASN A 232 -11.64 20.33 -8.60
C ASN A 232 -10.29 20.74 -9.21
N LEU A 233 -9.38 19.78 -9.41
CA LEU A 233 -8.10 20.03 -10.07
C LEU A 233 -8.30 20.56 -11.50
N ARG A 234 -9.24 19.98 -12.26
CA ARG A 234 -9.61 20.47 -13.60
C ARG A 234 -10.15 21.89 -13.62
N LYS A 235 -10.71 22.41 -12.51
CA LYS A 235 -11.15 23.83 -12.44
C LYS A 235 -9.98 24.80 -12.33
N PHE A 236 -8.82 24.33 -11.86
CA PHE A 236 -7.62 25.16 -11.84
C PHE A 236 -6.96 25.27 -13.21
N HIS A 237 -7.29 24.37 -14.15
CA HIS A 237 -6.87 24.46 -15.53
C HIS A 237 -7.38 25.77 -16.15
N LYS A 238 -6.47 26.62 -16.63
CA LYS A 238 -6.79 27.77 -17.47
C LYS A 238 -6.31 27.45 -18.88
N ALA A 239 -7.22 27.53 -19.86
CA ALA A 239 -6.93 27.35 -21.28
C ALA A 239 -6.40 28.64 -21.95
N ASP A 240 -5.99 29.66 -21.16
CA ASP A 240 -5.62 30.98 -21.68
C ASP A 240 -4.16 31.04 -22.12
N SER A 241 -3.90 31.91 -23.11
CA SER A 241 -2.64 32.16 -23.82
C SER A 241 -1.49 32.76 -22.99
N THR A 242 -1.54 32.63 -21.66
CA THR A 242 -0.46 33.05 -20.75
C THR A 242 -0.27 31.97 -19.68
N GLU A 243 0.29 30.84 -20.09
CA GLU A 243 0.89 29.91 -19.14
C GLU A 243 1.92 30.71 -18.31
N ILE A 244 2.03 30.44 -17.02
CA ILE A 244 3.06 31.04 -16.17
C ILE A 244 3.92 29.87 -15.70
N VAL A 245 5.23 29.97 -15.86
CA VAL A 245 6.16 28.88 -15.53
C VAL A 245 6.00 28.46 -14.06
N SER A 246 5.95 29.41 -13.13
CA SER A 246 5.67 29.16 -11.70
C SER A 246 4.35 28.44 -11.40
N ASP A 247 3.37 28.43 -12.31
CA ASP A 247 2.10 27.72 -12.12
C ASP A 247 2.14 26.23 -12.54
N ARG A 248 3.26 25.76 -13.13
CA ARG A 248 3.44 24.36 -13.56
C ARG A 248 3.39 23.41 -12.34
N LEU A 249 2.50 22.41 -12.37
CA LEU A 249 2.22 21.46 -11.27
C LEU A 249 2.02 22.11 -9.89
N LYS A 250 1.48 23.33 -9.86
CA LYS A 250 1.21 24.07 -8.63
C LYS A 250 0.23 23.36 -7.70
N TYR A 251 -0.75 22.65 -8.25
CA TYR A 251 -1.78 21.95 -7.47
C TYR A 251 -1.62 20.44 -7.58
N GLN A 252 -1.20 19.80 -6.50
CA GLN A 252 -0.98 18.35 -6.46
C GLN A 252 -1.84 17.70 -5.39
N ALA A 253 -2.46 16.58 -5.74
CA ALA A 253 -3.16 15.72 -4.81
C ALA A 253 -2.65 14.27 -4.95
N SER A 254 -2.40 13.62 -3.82
CA SER A 254 -2.02 12.21 -3.78
C SER A 254 -2.85 11.43 -2.77
N SER A 255 -3.01 10.14 -2.98
CA SER A 255 -3.62 9.24 -2.01
C SER A 255 -3.00 7.85 -2.07
N TRP A 256 -2.75 7.26 -0.91
CA TRP A 256 -2.27 5.88 -0.75
C TRP A 256 -3.05 5.16 0.34
N ILE A 257 -2.91 3.83 0.39
CA ILE A 257 -3.62 2.96 1.34
C ILE A 257 -2.63 2.08 2.07
N ASP A 258 -2.73 2.06 3.39
CA ASP A 258 -2.03 1.10 4.23
C ASP A 258 -3.03 0.07 4.75
N ILE A 259 -2.73 -1.21 4.51
CA ILE A 259 -3.51 -2.33 5.06
C ILE A 259 -2.88 -2.72 6.39
N GLU A 260 -3.53 -2.29 7.48
CA GLU A 260 -3.03 -2.48 8.85
C GLU A 260 -3.36 -3.88 9.40
N LEU A 261 -4.48 -4.45 8.94
CA LEU A 261 -4.94 -5.77 9.35
C LEU A 261 -5.57 -6.51 8.19
N TRP A 262 -5.21 -7.78 8.04
CA TRP A 262 -5.89 -8.70 7.15
C TRP A 262 -5.89 -10.12 7.70
N THR A 263 -7.08 -10.66 7.92
CA THR A 263 -7.32 -12.04 8.37
C THR A 263 -8.31 -12.73 7.43
N GLU A 264 -8.73 -13.96 7.77
CA GLU A 264 -9.76 -14.65 6.98
C GLU A 264 -11.10 -13.94 7.11
N ASP A 265 -11.37 -13.37 8.29
CA ASP A 265 -12.67 -12.79 8.64
C ASP A 265 -12.70 -11.26 8.52
N PHE A 266 -11.54 -10.59 8.62
CA PHE A 266 -11.45 -9.15 8.78
C PHE A 266 -10.41 -8.50 7.88
N ILE A 267 -10.69 -7.26 7.49
CA ILE A 267 -9.71 -6.35 6.94
C ILE A 267 -9.88 -4.96 7.55
N SER A 268 -8.78 -4.30 7.89
CA SER A 268 -8.76 -2.91 8.31
C SER A 268 -7.53 -2.20 7.76
N GLY A 269 -7.66 -0.89 7.57
CA GLY A 269 -6.59 -0.07 7.08
C GLY A 269 -6.97 1.40 7.03
N VAL A 270 -6.06 2.17 6.44
CA VAL A 270 -6.13 3.61 6.39
C VAL A 270 -5.87 4.09 4.97
N GLN A 271 -6.74 4.97 4.46
CA GLN A 271 -6.46 5.75 3.27
C GLN A 271 -5.96 7.13 3.68
N TYR A 272 -4.77 7.49 3.21
CA TYR A 272 -4.19 8.82 3.36
C TYR A 272 -4.43 9.63 2.10
N LYS A 273 -4.68 10.93 2.26
CA LYS A 273 -4.85 11.89 1.17
C LYS A 273 -4.07 13.15 1.50
N GLN A 274 -3.22 13.58 0.58
CA GLN A 274 -2.39 14.77 0.75
C GLN A 274 -2.62 15.72 -0.41
N TYR A 275 -2.71 17.01 -0.09
CA TYR A 275 -2.69 18.10 -1.07
C TYR A 275 -1.49 18.98 -0.79
N ASN A 276 -0.72 19.39 -1.80
CA ASN A 276 0.44 20.24 -1.55
C ASN A 276 0.08 21.67 -1.07
N TRP A 277 -1.18 22.09 -1.24
CA TRP A 277 -1.70 23.38 -0.74
C TRP A 277 -2.40 23.27 0.63
N GLN A 278 -2.39 22.10 1.26
CA GLN A 278 -2.93 21.90 2.62
C GLN A 278 -1.85 21.30 3.52
N PRO A 279 -1.65 21.84 4.73
CA PRO A 279 -0.60 21.35 5.62
C PRO A 279 -0.92 19.99 6.25
N GLU A 280 -2.20 19.64 6.36
CA GLU A 280 -2.65 18.43 7.04
C GLU A 280 -2.91 17.28 6.06
N VAL A 281 -2.49 16.07 6.44
CA VAL A 281 -2.85 14.83 5.75
C VAL A 281 -4.29 14.47 6.16
N GLU A 282 -5.19 14.32 5.19
CA GLU A 282 -6.52 13.77 5.46
C GLU A 282 -6.44 12.25 5.58
N VAL A 283 -7.06 11.71 6.62
CA VAL A 283 -7.04 10.28 6.95
C VAL A 283 -8.46 9.72 6.92
N THR A 284 -8.66 8.60 6.23
CA THR A 284 -9.94 7.87 6.21
C THR A 284 -9.70 6.41 6.51
N ALA A 285 -10.10 5.97 7.69
CA ALA A 285 -10.02 4.58 8.09
C ALA A 285 -11.16 3.74 7.49
N PHE A 286 -10.90 2.45 7.39
CA PHE A 286 -11.90 1.45 7.04
C PHE A 286 -11.68 0.16 7.83
N ALA A 287 -12.79 -0.52 8.09
CA ALA A 287 -12.81 -1.86 8.66
C ALA A 287 -13.99 -2.61 8.05
N TYR A 288 -13.77 -3.87 7.68
CA TYR A 288 -14.76 -4.69 7.00
C TYR A 288 -14.64 -6.15 7.46
N HIS A 289 -15.77 -6.76 7.76
CA HIS A 289 -15.89 -8.18 8.06
C HIS A 289 -16.26 -8.90 6.76
N ILE A 290 -15.35 -9.75 6.30
CA ILE A 290 -15.41 -10.46 5.02
C ILE A 290 -16.61 -11.41 5.00
N ASP A 291 -16.69 -12.34 5.97
CA ASP A 291 -17.78 -13.33 6.01
C ASP A 291 -19.18 -12.72 6.17
N LYS A 292 -19.30 -11.66 6.97
CA LYS A 292 -20.58 -10.97 7.17
C LYS A 292 -20.91 -9.98 6.05
N SER A 293 -20.02 -9.81 5.07
CA SER A 293 -20.09 -8.79 4.02
C SER A 293 -20.47 -7.40 4.54
N LYS A 294 -19.90 -6.99 5.68
CA LYS A 294 -20.34 -5.79 6.41
C LYS A 294 -19.18 -4.89 6.81
N ALA A 295 -19.35 -3.59 6.63
CA ALA A 295 -18.47 -2.59 7.22
C ALA A 295 -18.55 -2.67 8.76
N VAL A 296 -17.40 -2.71 9.41
CA VAL A 296 -17.31 -2.78 10.87
C VAL A 296 -17.38 -1.36 11.42
N THR A 297 -18.34 -1.13 12.30
CA THR A 297 -18.45 0.11 13.06
C THR A 297 -17.93 -0.09 14.48
N LEU A 298 -17.67 1.00 15.20
CA LEU A 298 -17.32 0.91 16.62
C LEU A 298 -18.41 0.21 17.43
N THR A 299 -19.68 0.44 17.10
CA THR A 299 -20.83 -0.21 17.74
C THR A 299 -20.81 -1.72 17.54
N ASP A 300 -20.41 -2.20 16.36
CA ASP A 300 -20.30 -3.63 16.08
C ASP A 300 -19.25 -4.33 16.96
N VAL A 301 -18.14 -3.64 17.27
CA VAL A 301 -17.07 -4.18 18.13
C VAL A 301 -17.47 -4.19 19.62
N LEU A 302 -18.46 -3.37 20.00
CA LEU A 302 -19.00 -3.33 21.35
C LEU A 302 -20.17 -4.30 21.57
N ASP A 303 -20.65 -4.94 20.51
CA ASP A 303 -21.76 -5.89 20.56
C ASP A 303 -21.28 -7.31 20.89
N LYS A 304 -22.03 -8.03 21.73
CA LYS A 304 -21.65 -9.37 22.24
C LYS A 304 -21.71 -10.46 21.16
N ASP A 305 -22.37 -10.19 20.04
CA ASP A 305 -22.52 -11.10 18.90
C ASP A 305 -21.32 -11.06 17.92
N TRP A 306 -20.29 -10.30 18.25
CA TRP A 306 -19.01 -10.31 17.54
C TRP A 306 -17.98 -11.04 18.41
N ASN A 307 -17.29 -12.04 17.83
CA ASN A 307 -16.17 -12.76 18.47
C ASN A 307 -14.91 -11.87 18.60
N LEU A 308 -15.12 -10.61 18.94
CA LEU A 308 -14.14 -9.54 19.04
C LEU A 308 -14.30 -8.95 20.44
N THR A 309 -13.54 -9.47 21.42
CA THR A 309 -13.60 -8.94 22.78
C THR A 309 -12.70 -7.71 22.86
N ASN A 310 -13.26 -6.54 23.16
CA ASN A 310 -12.47 -5.33 23.34
C ASN A 310 -11.49 -5.53 24.52
N LEU A 311 -10.20 -5.25 24.31
CA LEU A 311 -9.16 -5.44 25.34
C LEU A 311 -9.13 -4.32 26.35
N ASP A 312 -9.62 -3.15 25.96
CA ASP A 312 -9.50 -1.97 26.79
C ASP A 312 -10.80 -1.15 26.77
N SER A 313 -11.32 -0.90 27.96
CA SER A 313 -12.42 0.05 28.19
C SER A 313 -11.98 1.51 28.02
N THR A 314 -10.67 1.74 27.84
CA THR A 314 -10.13 3.04 27.46
C THR A 314 -10.06 3.13 25.94
N ILE A 315 -10.93 3.97 25.38
CA ILE A 315 -10.83 4.42 23.98
C ILE A 315 -9.49 5.15 23.89
N ASP A 316 -8.47 4.46 23.40
CA ASP A 316 -7.20 5.07 23.08
C ASP A 316 -7.49 6.22 22.11
N ASN A 317 -6.97 7.41 22.44
CA ASN A 317 -7.58 8.70 22.08
C ASN A 317 -7.50 9.09 20.59
N GLU A 318 -7.34 8.13 19.66
CA GLU A 318 -7.16 8.36 18.23
C GLU A 318 -7.71 7.21 17.36
N ASN A 319 -8.93 7.36 16.82
CA ASN A 319 -9.54 6.66 15.67
C ASN A 319 -9.34 5.12 15.53
N SER A 320 -8.96 4.41 16.58
CA SER A 320 -8.62 2.99 16.54
C SER A 320 -8.87 2.34 17.90
N THR A 321 -9.06 1.03 17.92
CA THR A 321 -9.17 0.26 19.16
C THR A 321 -8.44 -1.07 19.04
N TRP A 322 -7.98 -1.60 20.17
CA TRP A 322 -7.45 -2.95 20.24
C TRP A 322 -8.57 -3.97 20.47
N VAL A 323 -8.53 -5.08 19.76
CA VAL A 323 -9.59 -6.08 19.75
C VAL A 323 -8.99 -7.48 19.81
N VAL A 324 -9.55 -8.36 20.64
CA VAL A 324 -9.19 -9.78 20.70
C VAL A 324 -10.07 -10.55 19.73
N GLY A 325 -9.48 -11.07 18.65
CA GLY A 325 -10.10 -12.14 17.87
C GLY A 325 -9.70 -13.51 18.39
N TYR A 326 -10.29 -14.55 17.83
CA TYR A 326 -10.04 -15.95 18.20
C TYR A 326 -8.55 -16.35 18.12
N ASP A 327 -7.78 -15.69 17.26
CA ASP A 327 -6.40 -16.03 16.94
C ASP A 327 -5.37 -14.93 17.26
N GLY A 328 -5.78 -13.83 17.92
CA GLY A 328 -4.84 -12.78 18.31
C GLY A 328 -5.46 -11.48 18.79
N ILE A 329 -4.58 -10.49 19.01
CA ILE A 329 -4.92 -9.12 19.39
C ILE A 329 -4.65 -8.22 18.18
N TYR A 330 -5.62 -7.37 17.85
CA TYR A 330 -5.66 -6.61 16.62
C TYR A 330 -5.93 -5.14 16.87
N LYS A 331 -5.26 -4.25 16.15
CA LYS A 331 -5.64 -2.84 16.12
C LYS A 331 -6.57 -2.61 14.94
N ILE A 332 -7.80 -2.14 15.20
CA ILE A 332 -8.81 -1.85 14.18
C ILE A 332 -9.01 -0.34 14.10
N TYR A 333 -9.04 0.22 12.89
CA TYR A 333 -9.23 1.65 12.65
C TYR A 333 -10.66 1.93 12.15
N PHE A 334 -11.33 2.95 12.70
CA PHE A 334 -12.74 3.26 12.39
C PHE A 334 -12.90 4.63 11.72
N ASP A 335 -13.91 4.73 10.85
CA ASP A 335 -14.33 6.00 10.27
C ASP A 335 -15.08 6.84 11.33
N ARG A 336 -14.75 8.12 11.48
CA ARG A 336 -15.40 8.98 12.49
C ARG A 336 -16.89 9.10 12.20
N VAL A 337 -17.73 8.72 13.17
CA VAL A 337 -19.08 9.31 13.25
C VAL A 337 -18.92 10.73 13.76
N LYS A 338 -19.20 11.75 12.92
CA LYS A 338 -19.31 13.14 13.38
C LYS A 338 -20.33 13.19 14.54
N GLY A 339 -19.89 13.38 15.78
CA GLY A 339 -20.84 13.57 16.88
C GLY A 339 -20.37 13.37 18.32
N ILE A 340 -19.21 12.74 18.58
CA ILE A 340 -18.79 12.50 19.98
C ILE A 340 -17.91 13.67 20.45
N GLN A 341 -18.47 14.52 21.32
CA GLN A 341 -17.77 15.62 21.98
C GLN A 341 -16.65 15.08 22.90
N ARG A 342 -15.49 15.75 22.88
CA ARG A 342 -14.34 15.50 23.77
C ARG A 342 -14.69 15.93 25.19
N GLU A 343 -14.57 15.04 26.17
CA GLU A 343 -14.18 15.45 27.52
C GLU A 343 -12.68 15.21 27.70
N SER A 344 -12.00 16.22 28.23
CA SER A 344 -10.56 16.27 28.41
C SER A 344 -10.16 15.55 29.70
N TYR A 345 -9.47 14.42 29.59
CA TYR A 345 -8.73 13.82 30.72
C TYR A 345 -7.24 14.14 30.64
N LEU A 346 -6.70 14.55 31.79
CA LEU A 346 -5.35 15.06 32.04
C LEU A 346 -4.27 13.96 31.95
N TYR A 347 -3.11 14.38 31.46
CA TYR A 347 -1.98 13.59 30.96
C TYR A 347 -1.02 13.07 32.07
N SER A 348 -1.49 12.73 33.28
CA SER A 348 -0.57 12.47 34.42
C SER A 348 -0.36 11.00 34.80
N ASP A 349 -1.14 10.03 34.33
CA ASP A 349 -1.14 8.67 34.95
C ASP A 349 -0.50 7.57 34.08
N LEU A 350 0.02 7.89 32.89
CA LEU A 350 0.56 6.91 31.94
C LEU A 350 2.03 6.49 32.17
N THR A 351 2.69 7.01 33.21
CA THR A 351 4.11 6.68 33.49
C THR A 351 4.32 5.44 34.36
N GLN A 352 3.27 4.71 34.77
CA GLN A 352 3.41 3.52 35.63
C GLN A 352 3.23 2.16 34.95
N TYR A 353 2.95 2.09 33.64
CA TYR A 353 2.61 0.81 32.98
C TYR A 353 3.56 0.39 31.85
N ILE A 354 4.84 0.74 31.98
CA ILE A 354 5.92 0.06 31.24
C ILE A 354 6.63 -0.89 32.21
N ASP A 355 5.99 -2.02 32.51
CA ASP A 355 6.74 -3.22 32.87
C ASP A 355 6.15 -4.44 32.15
N ARG A 356 7.02 -5.13 31.42
CA ARG A 356 6.70 -6.19 30.46
C ARG A 356 6.62 -7.53 31.21
N GLY A 357 5.54 -8.28 31.03
CA GLY A 357 5.58 -9.75 31.16
C GLY A 357 4.61 -10.41 32.13
N SER A 358 3.93 -9.71 33.05
CA SER A 358 3.20 -10.38 34.14
C SER A 358 1.67 -10.47 34.00
N TRP A 359 1.06 -9.91 32.94
CA TRP A 359 -0.41 -9.92 32.81
C TRP A 359 -0.96 -11.20 32.13
N LEU A 360 -0.17 -11.85 31.27
CA LEU A 360 -0.56 -13.10 30.62
C LEU A 360 -0.73 -14.26 31.61
N ASP A 361 0.03 -14.28 32.72
CA ASP A 361 -0.10 -15.30 33.77
C ASP A 361 -1.36 -15.15 34.62
N LYS A 362 -2.01 -13.98 34.61
CA LYS A 362 -3.25 -13.72 35.37
C LYS A 362 -4.54 -14.00 34.59
N LEU A 363 -4.45 -14.22 33.28
CA LEU A 363 -5.61 -14.56 32.42
C LEU A 363 -5.81 -16.07 32.24
N VAL A 364 -4.87 -16.90 32.70
CA VAL A 364 -5.07 -18.34 32.84
C VAL A 364 -5.60 -18.59 34.25
N ASP A 365 -6.90 -18.80 34.37
CA ASP A 365 -7.53 -19.28 35.59
C ASP A 365 -7.05 -20.73 35.82
N GLN A 366 -5.88 -20.90 36.46
CA GLN A 366 -5.24 -22.20 36.71
C GLN A 366 -6.07 -23.12 37.61
N ASN A 367 -7.20 -22.65 38.16
CA ASN A 367 -8.09 -23.41 39.03
C ASN A 367 -9.26 -24.12 38.31
N LYS A 368 -9.27 -24.18 36.96
CA LYS A 368 -10.28 -24.96 36.20
C LYS A 368 -9.74 -26.16 35.43
N ILE A 369 -8.51 -26.62 35.71
CA ILE A 369 -7.93 -27.84 35.11
C ILE A 369 -7.80 -28.98 36.13
N ASN A 370 -8.66 -29.02 37.16
CA ASN A 370 -8.87 -30.24 37.95
C ASN A 370 -10.34 -30.27 38.37
N ASP A 371 -11.17 -30.81 37.48
CA ASP A 371 -12.28 -31.74 37.77
C ASP A 371 -12.80 -32.36 36.47
#